data_AF-A0A354FW89-F1
#
_entry.id   AF-A0A354FW89-F1
#
_cell.length_a   1.000
_cell.length_b   1.000
_cell.length_c   1.000
_cell.angle_alpha   90.00
_cell.angle_beta   90.00
_cell.angle_gamma   90.00
#
_symmetry.space_group_name_H-M   'P 1'
#
loop_
_entity.id
_entity.type
_entity.pdbx_description
1 polymer ?
#
loop_
_entity_poly.entity_id
_entity_poly.type
_entity_poly.pdbx_seq_one_letter_code
_entity_poly.pdbx_strand_id
1 'polypeptide(L)'
;MLNPHLPEASPDLGPYHTRQHRANGGCNFHRACLELSQSLWLQEKPAQAILQLNKASMIPEQAAPYPALVWFLAHRKNHLFIGNPVRHFQHLASRMSGDHSKLRSWRAWACFHLAEISLPRSVFPRDQQQIDQEQLQIPVFRDIEKKLPSCDSSTLSVAKALAKNSAVTRP
;
A
#
# COMPACT_ATOMS: atom_id res chain seq x y z
N MET A 1 13.84 -10.58 -7.38
CA MET A 1 13.46 -9.69 -8.48
C MET A 1 13.11 -8.33 -7.91
N LEU A 2 13.57 -7.24 -8.54
CA LEU A 2 13.25 -5.86 -8.15
C LEU A 2 11.79 -5.54 -8.48
N ASN A 3 11.19 -4.63 -7.71
CA ASN A 3 9.90 -4.05 -8.06
C ASN A 3 10.17 -2.87 -9.00
N PRO A 4 9.75 -2.92 -10.28
CA PRO A 4 10.11 -1.89 -11.27
C PRO A 4 9.48 -0.53 -10.98
N HIS A 5 8.56 -0.44 -10.00
CA HIS A 5 7.92 0.79 -9.56
C HIS A 5 8.57 1.41 -8.33
N LEU A 6 9.69 0.85 -7.86
CA LEU A 6 10.48 1.36 -6.75
C LEU A 6 11.89 1.75 -7.22
N PRO A 7 12.56 2.67 -6.51
CA PRO A 7 13.97 2.92 -6.73
C PRO A 7 14.77 1.68 -6.39
N GLU A 8 15.87 1.46 -7.12
CA GLU A 8 16.85 0.45 -6.76
C GLU A 8 17.41 0.72 -5.36
N ALA A 9 17.63 -0.35 -4.59
CA ALA A 9 18.14 -0.28 -3.24
C ALA A 9 18.96 -1.53 -2.91
N SER A 10 20.01 -1.35 -2.11
CA SER A 10 20.82 -2.45 -1.59
C SER A 10 19.99 -3.37 -0.67
N PRO A 11 20.18 -4.70 -0.69
CA PRO A 11 19.39 -5.64 0.09
C PRO A 11 19.75 -5.72 1.59
N ASP A 12 20.45 -4.73 2.14
CA ASP A 12 20.93 -4.69 3.53
C ASP A 12 20.44 -3.48 4.34
N LEU A 13 19.59 -2.63 3.74
CA LEU A 13 19.06 -1.46 4.44
C LEU A 13 18.23 -1.88 5.67
N GLY A 14 18.51 -1.20 6.78
CA GLY A 14 17.82 -1.39 8.06
C GLY A 14 16.83 -0.26 8.39
N PRO A 15 16.10 -0.38 9.51
CA PRO A 15 15.12 0.62 9.94
C PRO A 15 15.67 2.04 10.10
N TYR A 16 16.98 2.19 10.39
CA TYR A 16 17.64 3.48 10.54
C TYR A 16 17.51 4.35 9.27
N HIS A 17 17.47 3.72 8.08
CA HIS A 17 17.33 4.40 6.78
C HIS A 17 16.15 5.36 6.72
N THR A 18 15.01 4.96 7.30
CA THR A 18 13.82 5.82 7.38
C THR A 18 13.78 6.70 8.63
N ARG A 19 14.38 6.25 9.74
CA ARG A 19 14.30 6.95 11.03
C ARG A 19 14.95 8.33 10.99
N GLN A 20 16.08 8.45 10.30
CA GLN A 20 16.80 9.72 10.15
C GLN A 20 15.97 10.83 9.47
N HIS A 21 14.98 10.47 8.66
CA HIS A 21 14.12 11.43 7.96
C HIS A 21 12.74 11.61 8.60
N ARG A 22 12.40 10.83 9.63
CA ARG A 22 11.03 10.76 10.17
C ARG A 22 10.55 12.09 10.74
N ALA A 23 11.42 12.84 11.41
CA ALA A 23 11.07 14.12 12.02
C ALA A 23 10.75 15.20 10.98
N ASN A 24 11.48 15.21 9.86
CA ASN A 24 11.32 16.22 8.80
C ASN A 24 10.24 15.83 7.77
N GLY A 25 9.89 14.54 7.69
CA GLY A 25 8.86 14.05 6.77
C GLY A 25 9.18 14.33 5.31
N GLY A 26 8.14 14.59 4.52
CA GLY A 26 8.26 15.08 3.15
C GLY A 26 8.95 14.12 2.16
N CYS A 27 9.56 14.69 1.12
CA CYS A 27 10.14 13.96 -0.01
C CYS A 27 11.27 13.00 0.39
N ASN A 28 12.15 13.40 1.31
CA ASN A 28 13.26 12.55 1.77
C ASN A 28 12.75 11.32 2.54
N PHE A 29 11.76 11.51 3.41
CA PHE A 29 11.15 10.40 4.12
C PHE A 29 10.36 9.48 3.18
N HIS A 30 9.65 10.05 2.20
CA HIS A 30 8.97 9.29 1.14
C HIS A 30 9.97 8.41 0.38
N ARG A 31 11.06 9.00 -0.14
CA ARG A 31 12.10 8.29 -0.88
C ARG A 31 12.74 7.18 -0.05
N ALA A 32 13.12 7.47 1.19
CA ALA A 32 13.70 6.48 2.09
C ALA A 32 12.73 5.32 2.40
N CYS A 33 11.42 5.60 2.48
CA CYS A 33 10.43 4.54 2.63
C CYS A 33 10.36 3.64 1.39
N LEU A 34 10.45 4.20 0.17
CA LEU A 34 10.47 3.42 -1.07
C LEU A 34 11.72 2.55 -1.18
N GLU A 35 12.90 3.10 -0.88
CA GLU A 35 14.18 2.36 -0.90
C GLU A 35 14.20 1.25 0.14
N LEU A 36 13.79 1.54 1.38
CA LEU A 36 13.71 0.51 2.42
C LEU A 36 12.65 -0.54 2.07
N SER A 37 11.56 -0.17 1.39
CA SER A 37 10.58 -1.12 0.88
C SER A 37 11.19 -2.09 -0.13
N GLN A 38 11.94 -1.58 -1.11
CA GLN A 38 12.66 -2.39 -2.09
C GLN A 38 13.70 -3.31 -1.44
N SER A 39 14.47 -2.80 -0.47
CA SER A 39 15.45 -3.58 0.28
C SER A 39 14.80 -4.72 1.07
N LEU A 40 13.73 -4.44 1.83
CA LEU A 40 13.01 -5.45 2.61
C LEU A 40 12.39 -6.52 1.72
N TRP A 41 11.94 -6.15 0.51
CA TRP A 41 11.49 -7.13 -0.46
C TRP A 41 12.61 -8.08 -0.90
N LEU A 42 13.80 -7.56 -1.19
CA LEU A 42 14.96 -8.37 -1.56
C LEU A 42 15.43 -9.27 -0.40
N GLN A 43 15.17 -8.86 0.85
CA GLN A 43 15.40 -9.65 2.06
C GLN A 43 14.27 -10.66 2.37
N GLU A 44 13.34 -10.89 1.45
CA GLU A 44 12.20 -11.81 1.63
C GLU A 44 11.26 -11.43 2.78
N LYS A 45 11.13 -10.13 3.06
CA LYS A 45 10.27 -9.57 4.12
C LYS A 45 9.08 -8.78 3.54
N PRO A 46 8.16 -9.42 2.80
CA PRO A 46 7.13 -8.70 2.05
C PRO A 46 6.12 -7.96 2.94
N ALA A 47 5.75 -8.50 4.11
CA ALA A 47 4.91 -7.78 5.08
C ALA A 47 5.55 -6.44 5.47
N GLN A 48 6.84 -6.44 5.79
CA GLN A 48 7.56 -5.24 6.23
C GLN A 48 7.79 -4.28 5.06
N ALA A 49 8.02 -4.80 3.84
CA ALA A 49 8.10 -3.98 2.63
C ALA A 49 6.78 -3.21 2.38
N ILE A 50 5.62 -3.89 2.50
CA ILE A 50 4.30 -3.26 2.39
C ILE A 50 4.12 -2.18 3.48
N LEU A 51 4.56 -2.43 4.71
CA LEU A 51 4.48 -1.42 5.78
C LEU A 51 5.27 -0.13 5.45
N GLN A 52 6.38 -0.23 4.70
CA GLN A 52 7.09 0.98 4.23
C GLN A 52 6.35 1.69 3.09
N LEU A 53 5.72 0.95 2.16
CA LEU A 53 4.86 1.57 1.14
C LEU A 53 3.69 2.35 1.76
N ASN A 54 3.15 1.84 2.87
CA ASN A 54 2.10 2.54 3.60
C ASN A 54 2.60 3.89 4.09
N LYS A 55 3.79 3.94 4.71
CA LYS A 55 4.38 5.20 5.17
C LYS A 55 4.63 6.17 4.01
N ALA A 56 5.17 5.69 2.89
CA ALA A 56 5.35 6.50 1.69
C ALA A 56 4.01 7.06 1.18
N SER A 57 2.94 6.26 1.21
CA SER A 57 1.60 6.69 0.79
C SER A 57 1.04 7.83 1.67
N MET A 58 1.52 8.01 2.89
CA MET A 58 1.00 9.01 3.82
C MET A 58 1.58 10.41 3.63
N ILE A 59 2.49 10.62 2.68
CA ILE A 59 3.13 11.91 2.42
C ILE A 59 2.31 12.72 1.42
N PRO A 60 1.58 13.78 1.83
CA PRO A 60 0.57 14.45 1.01
C PRO A 60 1.09 14.98 -0.33
N GLU A 61 2.30 15.54 -0.33
CA GLU A 61 2.92 16.20 -1.49
C GLU A 61 3.49 15.20 -2.51
N GLN A 62 3.51 13.91 -2.18
CA GLN A 62 4.07 12.87 -3.02
C GLN A 62 2.98 11.89 -3.47
N ALA A 63 3.12 11.37 -4.68
CA ALA A 63 2.22 10.35 -5.19
C ALA A 63 2.33 9.06 -4.35
N ALA A 64 1.18 8.45 -4.05
CA ALA A 64 1.16 7.15 -3.42
C ALA A 64 1.68 6.06 -4.39
N PRO A 65 2.58 5.16 -3.94
CA PRO A 65 3.20 4.14 -4.79
C PRO A 65 2.28 2.92 -5.04
N TYR A 66 1.05 3.15 -5.52
CA TYR A 66 0.06 2.09 -5.74
C TYR A 66 0.56 0.94 -6.66
N PRO A 67 1.28 1.21 -7.78
CA PRO A 67 1.79 0.15 -8.64
C PRO A 67 2.74 -0.79 -7.90
N ALA A 68 3.57 -0.25 -7.01
CA ALA A 68 4.50 -1.05 -6.23
C ALA A 68 3.77 -2.02 -5.28
N LEU A 69 2.68 -1.56 -4.64
CA LEU A 69 1.86 -2.42 -3.79
C LEU A 69 1.28 -3.59 -4.59
N VAL A 70 0.60 -3.29 -5.70
CA VAL A 70 -0.01 -4.33 -6.55
C VAL A 70 1.04 -5.33 -7.04
N TRP A 71 2.21 -4.83 -7.45
CA TRP A 71 3.30 -5.67 -7.90
C TRP A 71 3.78 -6.63 -6.80
N PHE A 72 3.97 -6.16 -5.55
CA PHE A 72 4.30 -7.05 -4.42
C PHE A 72 3.22 -8.09 -4.18
N LEU A 73 1.95 -7.70 -4.21
CA LEU A 73 0.84 -8.64 -4.01
C LEU A 73 0.80 -9.71 -5.09
N ALA A 74 1.14 -9.38 -6.33
CA ALA A 74 1.19 -10.31 -7.45
C ALA A 74 2.40 -11.25 -7.41
N HIS A 75 3.60 -10.73 -7.12
CA HIS A 75 4.88 -11.45 -7.28
C HIS A 75 5.42 -12.06 -5.98
N ARG A 76 4.67 -12.00 -4.87
CA ARG A 76 5.12 -12.60 -3.62
C ARG A 76 5.28 -14.11 -3.76
N LYS A 77 6.27 -14.67 -3.06
CA LYS A 77 6.36 -16.12 -2.86
C LYS A 77 5.28 -16.55 -1.86
N ASN A 78 4.52 -17.59 -2.18
CA ASN A 78 3.35 -18.01 -1.38
C ASN A 78 3.68 -18.43 0.06
N HIS A 79 4.91 -18.89 0.33
CA HIS A 79 5.34 -19.30 1.67
C HIS A 79 5.77 -18.12 2.56
N LEU A 80 5.90 -16.91 2.02
CA LEU A 80 6.31 -15.73 2.80
C LEU A 80 5.11 -15.04 3.42
N PHE A 81 5.25 -14.65 4.68
CA PHE A 81 4.20 -13.97 5.44
C PHE A 81 3.94 -12.55 4.93
N ILE A 82 2.67 -12.23 4.66
CA ILE A 82 2.20 -10.89 4.28
C ILE A 82 1.10 -10.33 5.19
N GLY A 83 0.69 -11.08 6.23
CA GLY A 83 -0.50 -10.77 7.01
C GLY A 83 -1.77 -10.83 6.15
N ASN A 84 -2.79 -10.04 6.50
CA ASN A 84 -3.97 -9.83 5.66
C ASN A 84 -4.01 -8.37 5.17
N PRO A 85 -3.49 -8.07 3.97
CA PRO A 85 -3.45 -6.70 3.44
C PRO A 85 -4.84 -6.06 3.34
N VAL A 86 -5.89 -6.82 3.00
CA VAL A 86 -7.26 -6.30 2.91
C VAL A 86 -7.71 -5.76 4.27
N ARG A 87 -7.61 -6.57 5.34
CA ARG A 87 -7.93 -6.11 6.71
C ARG A 87 -7.04 -4.98 7.18
N HIS A 88 -5.73 -5.09 6.93
CA HIS A 88 -4.77 -4.07 7.30
C HIS A 88 -5.16 -2.70 6.75
N PHE A 89 -5.47 -2.61 5.46
CA PHE A 89 -5.89 -1.35 4.85
C PHE A 89 -7.28 -0.88 5.28
N GLN A 90 -8.20 -1.80 5.54
CA GLN A 90 -9.52 -1.48 6.11
C GLN A 90 -9.39 -0.74 7.44
N HIS A 91 -8.66 -1.32 8.39
CA HIS A 91 -8.41 -0.69 9.69
C HIS A 91 -7.62 0.60 9.54
N LEU A 92 -6.58 0.60 8.70
CA LEU A 92 -5.77 1.78 8.47
C LEU A 92 -6.64 2.96 7.99
N ALA A 93 -7.54 2.71 7.04
CA ALA A 93 -8.38 3.74 6.46
C ALA A 93 -9.43 4.28 7.43
N SER A 94 -10.03 3.42 8.27
CA SER A 94 -11.08 3.83 9.22
C SER A 94 -10.53 4.49 10.49
N ARG A 95 -9.22 4.38 10.75
CA ARG A 95 -8.57 4.90 11.98
C ARG A 95 -7.66 6.10 11.77
N MET A 96 -7.61 6.67 10.56
CA MET A 96 -6.78 7.84 10.29
C MET A 96 -7.20 9.04 11.14
N SER A 97 -6.23 9.61 11.85
CA SER A 97 -6.38 10.84 12.65
C SER A 97 -5.19 11.78 12.38
N GLY A 98 -5.25 13.02 12.87
CA GLY A 98 -4.18 14.03 12.70
C GLY A 98 -4.10 14.65 11.29
N ASP A 99 -2.92 15.21 10.98
CA ASP A 99 -2.70 16.00 9.76
C ASP A 99 -3.02 15.24 8.48
N HIS A 100 -3.73 15.89 7.57
CA HIS A 100 -4.17 15.31 6.29
C HIS A 100 -4.89 13.96 6.43
N SER A 101 -5.50 13.66 7.59
CA SER A 101 -6.20 12.40 7.90
C SER A 101 -7.19 11.98 6.81
N LYS A 102 -7.95 12.93 6.25
CA LYS A 102 -8.88 12.66 5.14
C LYS A 102 -8.16 12.10 3.90
N LEU A 103 -7.09 12.77 3.45
CA LEU A 103 -6.29 12.30 2.32
C LEU A 103 -5.68 10.92 2.60
N ARG A 104 -5.06 10.75 3.78
CA ARG A 104 -4.47 9.48 4.19
C ARG A 104 -5.49 8.35 4.25
N SER A 105 -6.71 8.65 4.69
CA SER A 105 -7.84 7.71 4.68
C SER A 105 -8.20 7.31 3.26
N TRP A 106 -8.33 8.28 2.33
CA TRP A 106 -8.61 7.97 0.93
C TRP A 106 -7.53 7.11 0.27
N ARG A 107 -6.25 7.40 0.54
CA ARG A 107 -5.13 6.59 0.05
C ARG A 107 -5.13 5.18 0.63
N ALA A 108 -5.43 5.04 1.92
CA ALA A 108 -5.58 3.73 2.55
C ALA A 108 -6.77 2.95 1.97
N TRP A 109 -7.91 3.60 1.71
CA TRP A 109 -9.04 2.97 1.02
C TRP A 109 -8.71 2.57 -0.42
N ALA A 110 -7.90 3.34 -1.15
CA ALA A 110 -7.43 2.94 -2.47
C ALA A 110 -6.56 1.67 -2.40
N CYS A 111 -5.63 1.60 -1.43
CA CYS A 111 -4.84 0.39 -1.18
C CYS A 111 -5.71 -0.81 -0.77
N PHE A 112 -6.78 -0.59 0.00
CA PHE A 112 -7.76 -1.63 0.34
C PHE A 112 -8.38 -2.26 -0.91
N HIS A 113 -8.91 -1.45 -1.83
CA HIS A 113 -9.53 -1.96 -3.06
C HIS A 113 -8.51 -2.64 -3.98
N LEU A 114 -7.31 -2.08 -4.10
CA LEU A 114 -6.24 -2.70 -4.88
C LEU A 114 -5.84 -4.07 -4.30
N ALA A 115 -5.76 -4.18 -2.97
CA ALA A 115 -5.51 -5.45 -2.30
C ALA A 115 -6.64 -6.45 -2.51
N GLU A 116 -7.89 -6.02 -2.41
CA GLU A 116 -9.07 -6.87 -2.63
C GLU A 116 -9.15 -7.39 -4.07
N ILE A 117 -8.79 -6.57 -5.06
CA ILE A 117 -8.72 -7.01 -6.46
C ILE A 117 -7.58 -8.01 -6.67
N SER A 118 -6.44 -7.82 -5.98
CA SER A 118 -5.21 -8.59 -6.23
C SER A 118 -5.11 -9.90 -5.43
N LEU A 119 -6.00 -10.13 -4.46
CA LEU A 119 -5.90 -11.23 -3.51
C LEU A 119 -7.22 -12.04 -3.45
N PRO A 120 -7.16 -13.37 -3.32
CA PRO A 120 -8.35 -14.19 -3.21
C PRO A 120 -9.08 -13.90 -1.90
N ARG A 121 -10.35 -13.50 -1.98
CA ARG A 121 -11.19 -13.13 -0.84
C ARG A 121 -11.37 -14.25 0.19
N SER A 122 -11.30 -15.52 -0.23
CA SER A 122 -11.39 -16.68 0.66
C SER A 122 -10.20 -16.77 1.63
N VAL A 123 -9.02 -16.31 1.22
CA VAL A 123 -7.79 -16.33 2.03
C VAL A 123 -7.58 -14.99 2.73
N PHE A 124 -7.93 -13.89 2.06
CA PHE A 124 -7.75 -12.52 2.56
C PHE A 124 -9.11 -11.80 2.68
N PRO A 125 -10.01 -12.30 3.55
CA PRO A 125 -11.32 -11.69 3.71
C PRO A 125 -11.19 -10.31 4.38
N ARG A 126 -12.20 -9.47 4.15
CA ARG A 126 -12.43 -8.25 4.93
C ARG A 126 -12.57 -8.56 6.42
N ASP A 127 -12.52 -7.53 7.26
CA ASP A 127 -12.93 -7.66 8.66
C ASP A 127 -14.43 -7.39 8.75
N GLN A 128 -15.23 -8.46 8.72
CA GLN A 128 -16.68 -8.38 8.81
C GLN A 128 -17.14 -7.95 10.21
N GLN A 129 -16.42 -8.35 11.25
CA GLN A 129 -16.75 -7.97 12.62
C GLN A 129 -16.65 -6.46 12.80
N GLN A 130 -15.59 -5.83 12.26
CA GLN A 130 -15.47 -4.38 12.27
C GLN A 130 -16.62 -3.71 11.51
N ILE A 131 -16.98 -4.25 10.33
CA ILE A 131 -18.08 -3.69 9.52
C ILE A 131 -19.37 -3.68 10.32
N ASP A 132 -19.72 -4.80 10.95
CA ASP A 132 -20.98 -4.97 11.65
C ASP A 132 -21.03 -4.15 12.96
N GLN A 133 -19.94 -4.16 13.73
CA GLN A 133 -19.87 -3.47 15.03
C GLN A 133 -19.78 -1.94 14.91
N GLU A 134 -19.06 -1.45 13.90
CA GLU A 134 -18.84 -0.01 13.69
C GLU A 134 -19.78 0.59 12.65
N GLN A 135 -20.65 -0.22 12.05
CA GLN A 135 -21.47 0.17 10.89
C GLN A 135 -20.62 0.78 9.77
N LEU A 136 -19.43 0.21 9.56
CA LEU A 136 -18.40 0.81 8.71
C LEU A 136 -18.86 0.86 7.26
N GLN A 137 -18.97 2.07 6.74
CA GLN A 137 -19.25 2.31 5.33
C GLN A 137 -17.95 2.24 4.53
N ILE A 138 -17.76 1.16 3.76
CA ILE A 138 -16.63 1.04 2.84
C ILE A 138 -16.94 1.85 1.57
N PRO A 139 -16.19 2.93 1.28
CA PRO A 139 -16.45 3.75 0.10
C PRO A 139 -16.18 2.95 -1.17
N VAL A 140 -17.01 3.17 -2.20
CA VAL A 140 -16.79 2.55 -3.51
C VAL A 140 -15.55 3.12 -4.19
N PHE A 141 -14.84 2.29 -4.95
CA PHE A 141 -13.54 2.66 -5.52
C PHE A 141 -13.61 3.93 -6.39
N ARG A 142 -14.67 4.06 -7.20
CA ARG A 142 -14.89 5.23 -8.08
C ARG A 142 -15.00 6.55 -7.30
N ASP A 143 -15.53 6.52 -6.08
CA ASP A 143 -15.66 7.75 -5.29
C ASP A 143 -14.35 8.12 -4.60
N ILE A 144 -13.54 7.13 -4.22
CA ILE A 144 -12.17 7.37 -3.74
C ILE A 144 -11.34 8.08 -4.81
N GLU A 145 -11.44 7.65 -6.07
CA GLU A 145 -10.71 8.27 -7.19
C GLU A 145 -10.98 9.76 -7.32
N LYS A 146 -12.24 10.18 -7.13
CA LYS A 146 -12.63 11.60 -7.16
C LYS A 146 -12.10 12.40 -5.98
N LYS A 147 -11.72 11.74 -4.88
CA LYS A 147 -11.22 12.37 -3.65
C LYS A 147 -9.70 12.39 -3.56
N LEU A 148 -9.00 11.66 -4.42
CA LEU A 148 -7.54 11.68 -4.47
C LEU A 148 -7.03 12.89 -5.26
N PRO A 149 -5.87 13.44 -4.87
CA PRO A 149 -5.23 14.55 -5.59
C PRO A 149 -4.72 14.09 -6.97
N SER A 150 -4.52 15.05 -7.87
CA SER A 150 -4.05 14.78 -9.24
C SER A 150 -2.72 14.03 -9.30
N CYS A 151 -1.84 14.22 -8.31
CA CYS A 151 -0.57 13.50 -8.23
C CYS A 151 -0.73 11.98 -8.06
N ASP A 152 -1.87 11.51 -7.55
CA ASP A 152 -2.16 10.09 -7.38
C ASP A 152 -2.85 9.46 -8.61
N SER A 153 -3.41 10.27 -9.51
CA SER A 153 -4.22 9.78 -10.63
C SER A 153 -3.43 8.87 -11.59
N SER A 154 -2.18 9.22 -11.87
CA SER A 154 -1.32 8.44 -12.77
C SER A 154 -0.93 7.10 -12.15
N THR A 155 -0.47 7.11 -10.89
CA THR A 155 -0.04 5.90 -10.19
C THR A 155 -1.22 4.96 -9.94
N LEU A 156 -2.40 5.49 -9.62
CA LEU A 156 -3.61 4.69 -9.40
C LEU A 156 -4.11 4.02 -10.69
N SER A 157 -4.08 4.75 -11.81
CA SER A 157 -4.48 4.21 -13.12
C SER A 157 -3.61 3.02 -13.52
N VAL A 158 -2.29 3.15 -13.37
CA VAL A 158 -1.33 2.06 -13.61
C VAL A 158 -1.60 0.89 -12.68
N ALA A 159 -1.79 1.14 -11.37
CA ALA A 159 -2.04 0.09 -10.40
C ALA A 159 -3.32 -0.71 -10.70
N LYS A 160 -4.40 -0.04 -11.15
CA LYS A 160 -5.65 -0.72 -11.54
C LYS A 160 -5.45 -1.63 -12.75
N ALA A 161 -4.70 -1.19 -13.76
CA ALA A 161 -4.38 -2.02 -14.91
C ALA A 161 -3.57 -3.26 -14.49
N LEU A 162 -2.55 -3.08 -13.64
CA LEU A 162 -1.75 -4.18 -13.10
C LEU A 162 -2.59 -5.17 -12.29
N ALA A 163 -3.49 -4.67 -11.43
CA ALA A 163 -4.29 -5.51 -10.54
C ALA A 163 -5.25 -6.40 -11.34
N LYS A 164 -5.86 -5.85 -12.39
CA LYS A 164 -6.72 -6.63 -13.31
C LYS A 164 -5.94 -7.72 -14.04
N ASN A 165 -4.76 -7.40 -14.57
CA ASN A 165 -3.93 -8.37 -15.30
C ASN A 165 -3.42 -9.50 -14.39
N SER A 166 -3.11 -9.18 -13.13
CA SER A 166 -2.60 -10.14 -12.15
C SER A 166 -3.68 -11.04 -11.56
N ALA A 167 -4.93 -10.59 -11.52
CA ALA A 167 -6.07 -11.39 -11.08
C ALA A 167 -6.44 -12.49 -12.08
N VAL A 168 -6.20 -12.25 -13.38
CA VAL A 168 -6.50 -13.21 -14.46
C VAL A 168 -5.49 -14.37 -14.52
N THR A 169 -4.27 -14.16 -14.02
CA THR A 169 -3.15 -15.11 -14.15
C THR A 169 -2.90 -15.97 -12.91
N ARG A 170 -3.69 -15.82 -11.85
CA ARG A 170 -3.60 -16.70 -10.68
C ARG A 170 -4.53 -17.91 -10.86
N PRO A 171 -3.99 -19.14 -10.91
CA PRO A 171 -4.80 -20.37 -10.94
C PRO A 171 -5.64 -20.54 -9.67
#